data_AF-A0A7M3LZL5-F1
#
_entry.id   AF-A0A7M3LZL5-F1
#
_cell.length_a   1.000
_cell.length_b   1.000
_cell.length_c   1.000
_cell.angle_alpha   90.00
_cell.angle_beta   90.00
_cell.angle_gamma   90.00
#
_symmetry.space_group_name_H-M   'P 1'
#
loop_
_entity.id
_entity.type
_entity.pdbx_description
1 polymer ?
#
loop_
_entity_poly.entity_id
_entity_poly.type
_entity_poly.pdbx_seq_one_letter_code
_entity_poly.pdbx_strand_id
1 'polypeptide(L)' 'MSLVGWVLRQVVAEAEREYYDPARVRRELAALERQLTEGLIDEREFERREDALLDRLEEAHAWTHEIR' A
#
# COMPACT_ATOMS: atom_id res chain seq x y z
N MET A 1 -16.92 10.57 1.71
CA MET A 1 -17.06 9.26 2.39
C MET A 1 -16.62 8.19 1.39
N SER A 2 -15.31 8.14 1.12
CA SER A 2 -14.79 7.41 -0.04
C SER A 2 -14.48 5.95 0.30
N LEU A 3 -14.93 5.07 -0.59
CA LEU A 3 -14.81 3.61 -0.55
C LEU A 3 -13.36 3.10 -0.39
N VAL A 4 -12.37 3.95 -0.70
CA VAL A 4 -10.93 3.69 -0.61
C VAL A 4 -10.52 3.22 0.80
N GLY A 5 -11.08 3.83 1.86
CA GLY A 5 -10.74 3.46 3.24
C GLY A 5 -11.27 2.09 3.71
N TRP A 6 -12.23 1.48 3.00
CA TRP A 6 -12.69 0.12 3.29
C TRP A 6 -11.87 -0.92 2.53
N VAL A 7 -11.55 -0.65 1.26
CA VAL A 7 -10.75 -1.55 0.42
C VAL A 7 -9.36 -1.76 1.03
N LEU A 8 -8.72 -0.70 1.53
CA LEU A 8 -7.43 -0.77 2.23
C LEU A 8 -7.46 -1.67 3.48
N ARG A 9 -8.60 -1.77 4.18
CA ARG A 9 -8.75 -2.68 5.33
C ARG A 9 -8.92 -4.13 4.91
N GLN A 10 -9.53 -4.38 3.75
CA GLN A 10 -9.73 -5.74 3.26
C GLN A 10 -8.49 -6.32 2.60
N VAL A 11 -7.72 -5.51 1.86
CA VAL A 11 -6.42 -5.93 1.31
C VAL A 11 -5.40 -6.24 2.42
N VAL A 12 -5.44 -5.51 3.54
CA VAL A 12 -4.61 -5.80 4.73
C VAL A 12 -5.04 -7.08 5.46
N ALA A 13 -6.32 -7.47 5.40
CA ALA A 13 -6.81 -8.67 6.08
C ALA A 13 -6.48 -9.96 5.31
N GLU A 14 -6.31 -9.89 3.98
CA GLU A 14 -5.90 -11.03 3.16
C GLU A 14 -4.38 -11.24 3.15
N ALA A 15 -3.61 -10.35 3.79
CA ALA A 15 -2.15 -10.42 3.91
C ALA A 15 -1.65 -11.16 5.16
N GLU A 16 -2.40 -12.16 5.64
CA GLU A 16 -1.85 -13.25 6.44
C GLU A 16 -1.64 -14.43 5.47
N ARG A 17 -0.44 -14.79 5.02
CA ARG A 17 0.42 -15.65 5.86
C ARG A 17 1.84 -15.92 5.39
N GLU A 18 2.38 -15.30 4.35
CA GLU A 18 3.75 -15.60 3.94
C GLU A 18 4.46 -14.35 3.40
N TYR A 19 5.36 -13.81 4.23
CA TYR A 19 6.41 -12.82 3.89
C TYR A 19 5.99 -11.39 3.49
N TYR A 20 5.20 -10.73 4.32
CA TYR A 20 5.26 -9.26 4.38
C TYR A 20 5.02 -8.74 5.80
N ASP A 21 5.63 -7.60 6.18
CA ASP A 21 5.30 -6.88 7.43
C ASP A 21 4.20 -5.85 7.11
N PRO A 22 2.91 -6.22 7.20
CA PRO A 22 1.80 -5.34 6.85
C PRO A 22 1.81 -4.04 7.66
N ALA A 23 2.50 -3.98 8.81
CA ALA A 23 2.63 -2.74 9.57
C ALA A 23 3.46 -1.68 8.83
N ARG A 24 4.43 -2.09 8.00
CA ARG A 24 5.28 -1.17 7.24
C ARG A 24 4.50 -0.49 6.12
N VAL A 25 3.78 -1.25 5.30
CA VAL A 25 2.94 -0.70 4.21
C VAL A 25 1.87 0.24 4.74
N ARG A 26 1.21 -0.15 5.84
CA ARG A 26 0.20 0.69 6.48
C ARG A 26 0.77 2.02 6.97
N ARG A 27 2.02 2.04 7.45
CA ARG A 27 2.71 3.27 7.85
C ARG A 27 3.05 4.16 6.67
N GLU A 28 3.54 3.58 5.58
CA GLU A 28 3.91 4.33 4.37
C GLU A 28 2.66 4.93 3.68
N LEU A 29 1.57 4.16 3.55
CA LEU A 29 0.29 4.66 3.03
C LEU A 29 -0.31 5.77 3.92
N ALA A 30 -0.30 5.60 5.24
CA ALA A 30 -0.77 6.63 6.16
C ALA A 30 0.08 7.92 6.08
N ALA A 31 1.35 7.83 5.70
CA ALA A 31 2.20 9.01 5.50
C ALA A 31 1.88 9.73 4.18
N LEU A 32 1.53 9.00 3.12
CA LEU A 32 1.08 9.58 1.86
C LEU A 32 -0.28 10.27 2.00
N GLU A 33 -1.22 9.66 2.72
CA GLU A 33 -2.55 10.25 2.98
C GLU A 33 -2.45 11.56 3.79
N ARG A 34 -1.55 11.60 4.78
CA ARG A 34 -1.25 12.84 5.51
C ARG A 34 -0.68 13.93 4.59
N GLN A 35 0.26 13.59 3.73
CA GLN A 35 0.83 14.55 2.77
C GLN A 35 -0.23 15.10 1.80
N LEU A 36 -1.15 14.26 1.33
CA LEU A 36 -2.27 14.67 0.48
C LEU A 36 -3.21 15.62 1.25
N THR A 37 -3.55 15.28 2.49
CA THR A 37 -4.44 16.08 3.35
C THR A 37 -3.82 17.43 3.71
N GLU A 38 -2.50 17.46 3.91
CA GLU A 38 -1.71 18.69 4.16
C GLU A 38 -1.48 19.50 2.87
N GLY A 39 -1.88 18.99 1.70
CA GLY A 39 -1.67 19.64 0.41
C GLY A 39 -0.22 19.66 -0.06
N LEU A 40 0.64 18.81 0.53
CA LEU A 40 2.06 18.65 0.15
C LEU A 40 2.21 17.87 -1.16
N ILE A 41 1.23 17.02 -1.48
CA ILE A 41 1.13 16.31 -2.76
C ILE A 41 -0.28 16.46 -3.30
N ASP A 42 -0.41 16.44 -4.64
CA ASP A 42 -1.70 16.36 -5.29
C ASP A 42 -2.18 14.90 -5.41
N GLU A 43 -3.44 14.73 -5.81
CA GLU A 43 -4.05 13.41 -5.98
C GLU A 43 -3.29 12.55 -7.01
N ARG A 44 -2.74 13.16 -8.06
CA ARG A 44 -1.99 12.44 -9.11
C ARG A 44 -0.63 11.93 -8.60
N GLU A 45 0.03 12.70 -7.76
CA GLU A 45 1.29 12.30 -7.10
C GLU A 45 1.02 11.26 -6.01
N PHE A 46 -0.11 11.34 -5.32
CA PHE A 46 -0.56 10.28 -4.42
C PHE A 46 -0.77 8.96 -5.17
N GLU A 47 -1.55 8.97 -6.25
CA GLU A 47 -1.80 7.77 -7.08
C GLU A 47 -0.49 7.15 -7.61
N ARG A 48 0.43 7.96 -8.17
CA ARG A 48 1.74 7.44 -8.63
C ARG A 48 2.55 6.76 -7.53
N ARG A 49 2.52 7.32 -6.32
CA ARG A 49 3.29 6.78 -5.19
C ARG A 49 2.61 5.56 -4.56
N GLU A 50 1.29 5.52 -4.59
CA GLU A 50 0.50 4.37 -4.19
C GLU A 50 0.74 3.19 -5.14
N ASP A 51 0.65 3.39 -6.46
CA ASP A 51 0.97 2.37 -7.46
C ASP A 51 2.40 1.84 -7.30
N ALA A 52 3.39 2.73 -7.19
CA ALA A 52 4.78 2.32 -6.99
C ALA A 52 5.02 1.57 -5.66
N LEU A 53 4.21 1.83 -4.62
CA LEU A 53 4.27 1.08 -3.37
C LEU A 53 3.67 -0.32 -3.57
N LEU A 54 2.53 -0.42 -4.25
CA LEU A 54 1.86 -1.68 -4.55
C LEU A 54 2.70 -2.56 -5.49
N ASP A 55 3.32 -2.00 -6.53
CA ASP A 55 4.22 -2.70 -7.44
C ASP A 55 5.38 -3.37 -6.68
N ARG A 56 5.98 -2.66 -5.71
CA ARG A 56 7.04 -3.22 -4.86
C ARG A 56 6.55 -4.38 -3.99
N LEU A 57 5.28 -4.38 -3.59
CA LEU A 57 4.69 -5.50 -2.86
C LEU A 57 4.48 -6.68 -3.77
N GLU A 58 3.98 -6.44 -4.98
CA GLU A 58 3.79 -7.48 -5.98
C GLU A 58 5.13 -8.09 -6.40
N GLU A 59 6.18 -7.30 -6.61
CA GLU A 59 7.53 -7.79 -6.88
C GLU A 59 8.03 -8.65 -5.70
N ALA A 60 7.97 -8.15 -4.47
CA ALA A 60 8.41 -8.91 -3.29
C ALA A 60 7.64 -10.24 -3.12
N HIS A 61 6.34 -10.23 -3.43
CA HIS A 61 5.48 -11.41 -3.42
C HIS A 61 5.83 -12.40 -4.55
N ALA A 62 6.04 -11.89 -5.78
CA ALA A 62 6.41 -12.69 -6.95
C ALA A 62 7.76 -13.41 -6.73
N TRP A 63 8.75 -12.70 -6.19
CA TRP A 63 10.06 -13.27 -5.83
C TRP A 63 9.95 -14.38 -4.76
N THR A 64 9.01 -14.26 -3.82
CA THR A 64 8.82 -15.25 -2.75
C THR A 64 8.13 -16.51 -3.27
N HIS A 65 7.20 -16.37 -4.23
CA HIS A 65 6.47 -17.50 -4.80
C HIS A 65 7.32 -18.37 -5.77
N GLU A 66 8.34 -17.78 -6.42
CA GLU A 66 9.17 -18.47 -7.41
C GLU A 66 10.34 -19.29 -6.80
N ILE A 67 10.68 -19.07 -5.52
CA ILE A 67 11.78 -19.77 -4.83
C ILE A 67 11.31 -21.07 -4.12
N ARG A 68 10.03 -21.44 -4.24
CA ARG A 68 9.44 -22.63 -3.57
C ARG A 68 9.21 -23.81 -4.50
#